data_AF-A0A540L9Y4-F1
#
_entry.id   AF-A0A540L9Y4-F1
#
_cell.length_a   1.000
_cell.length_b   1.000
_cell.length_c   1.000
_cell.angle_alpha   90.00
_cell.angle_beta   90.00
_cell.angle_gamma   90.00
#
_symmetry.space_group_name_H-M   'P 1'
#
loop_
_entity.id
_entity.type
_entity.pdbx_description
1 polymer ?
#
loop_
_entity_poly.entity_id
_entity_poly.type
_entity_poly.pdbx_seq_one_letter_code
_entity_poly.pdbx_strand_id
1 'polypeptide(L)'
;MNLQMIVISPSWKEEESQSYEMQRESSFKPVRCLLATMLCAILLVSPVTVFIFGFHISYPQSFFSFNASISHDQFVMPHSLHTDVSHLQIQLGLLLQQLHNESSESKVLLKFSDQVLRIAISLDKLADSIEKKHQPDKDEVSTVDEDFTNPEEGEGEAEEQVPGGTIFTSGEIRIYISPKQNRQIGKKNFLGVEAITPSIGLACARMATNLDRFMSYKTHGTCPDDSEIAQKLLVHGCDPLPRRRCFTKSPPHYTKPLPINFSLWTQPSNANILWNSYKCKDYSCLVSKETKDRRGFFKCSDCFNLLKQAWNTPTNKSESAEFTIDEVLSLKPGEIRIGLDFSPTTGTFAAIMREKNVTIASSTLNLGAPFNEVIALRGLLPLYTSIGSRLPFFDNTLDIIHSTLFLDGWIGAELLQFVLFDWDRVLRPKGLLWIDRFFCHKEDMKLYLDEFKRLGYKPLLWRVVPKTDKLGDELFFSAVLEKPIRG
;
A
#
# COMPACT_ATOMS: atom_id res chain seq x y z
N MET A 1 65.08 20.64 38.54
CA MET A 1 65.64 19.83 39.64
C MET A 1 64.60 19.76 40.74
N ASN A 2 64.22 18.53 41.12
CA ASN A 2 63.57 18.05 42.37
C ASN A 2 62.26 18.72 42.86
N LEU A 3 61.14 17.98 42.99
CA LEU A 3 60.76 17.07 44.11
C LEU A 3 60.73 17.84 45.45
N GLN A 4 59.70 17.86 46.30
CA GLN A 4 58.80 16.83 46.85
C GLN A 4 57.68 17.60 47.61
N MET A 5 56.39 17.22 47.56
CA MET A 5 55.68 16.27 48.44
C MET A 5 55.70 16.62 49.95
N ILE A 6 54.57 16.43 50.68
CA ILE A 6 54.55 16.49 52.17
C ILE A 6 53.23 17.00 52.83
N VAL A 7 52.20 16.16 52.89
CA VAL A 7 50.94 16.16 53.68
C VAL A 7 51.00 16.74 55.13
N ILE A 8 49.93 17.43 55.59
CA ILE A 8 49.46 17.45 57.01
C ILE A 8 47.91 17.55 57.09
N SER A 9 47.30 16.61 57.80
CA SER A 9 45.91 16.56 58.35
C SER A 9 45.92 16.90 59.86
N PRO A 10 44.84 16.77 60.67
CA PRO A 10 43.40 17.09 60.56
C PRO A 10 42.94 18.04 61.72
N SER A 11 41.69 18.51 61.73
CA SER A 11 41.01 18.91 62.97
C SER A 11 39.49 18.85 62.82
N TRP A 12 38.87 18.17 63.77
CA TRP A 12 37.43 17.91 63.90
C TRP A 12 36.77 18.99 64.77
N LYS A 13 35.53 19.37 64.44
CA LYS A 13 34.52 19.73 65.44
C LYS A 13 33.13 19.37 64.94
N GLU A 14 32.44 18.62 65.80
CA GLU A 14 31.07 18.12 65.72
C GLU A 14 30.04 19.25 65.82
N GLU A 15 28.90 19.06 65.16
CA GLU A 15 27.60 19.31 65.80
C GLU A 15 26.51 18.44 65.13
N GLU A 16 25.66 17.89 65.99
CA GLU A 16 24.75 16.77 65.77
C GLU A 16 23.38 17.16 65.16
N SER A 17 22.72 16.13 64.62
CA SER A 17 21.26 15.90 64.64
C SER A 17 20.44 16.64 63.55
N GLN A 18 19.46 16.08 62.84
CA GLN A 18 18.63 14.89 63.02
C GLN A 18 18.28 14.24 61.68
N SER A 19 18.06 12.93 61.76
CA SER A 19 17.63 11.97 60.75
C SER A 19 16.27 12.26 60.11
N TYR A 20 16.09 11.86 58.85
CA TYR A 20 14.98 10.97 58.47
C TYR A 20 15.41 9.99 57.37
N GLU A 21 14.98 8.75 57.56
CA GLU A 21 15.35 7.52 56.87
C GLU A 21 15.08 7.53 55.36
N MET A 22 15.98 6.88 54.60
CA MET A 22 15.62 6.27 53.33
C MET A 22 16.01 4.78 53.41
N GLN A 23 14.99 3.94 53.60
CA GLN A 23 15.09 2.50 53.75
C GLN A 23 15.84 1.86 52.57
N ARG A 24 16.84 1.05 52.92
CA ARG A 24 17.49 0.10 52.03
C ARG A 24 16.90 -1.27 52.37
N GLU A 25 16.00 -1.76 51.53
CA GLU A 25 15.51 -3.14 51.62
C GLU A 25 15.92 -3.94 50.38
N SER A 26 16.76 -4.94 50.66
CA SER A 26 17.03 -6.08 49.80
C SER A 26 15.76 -6.92 49.60
N SER A 27 15.40 -7.22 48.36
CA SER A 27 14.34 -8.18 48.05
C SER A 27 14.86 -9.35 47.21
N PHE A 28 14.84 -10.51 47.85
CA PHE A 28 14.93 -11.84 47.27
C PHE A 28 13.71 -12.10 46.35
N LYS A 29 13.99 -12.79 45.22
CA LYS A 29 13.16 -13.23 44.06
C LYS A 29 11.67 -13.58 44.32
N PRO A 30 10.87 -13.83 43.25
CA PRO A 30 10.56 -15.25 43.06
C PRO A 30 10.51 -15.76 41.60
N VAL A 31 11.17 -16.90 41.43
CA VAL A 31 11.09 -17.90 40.37
C VAL A 31 9.69 -18.56 40.26
N ARG A 32 8.64 -17.98 40.87
CA ARG A 32 7.27 -18.52 40.89
C ARG A 32 6.45 -18.22 39.62
N CYS A 33 6.82 -17.22 38.82
CA CYS A 33 6.03 -16.84 37.64
C CYS A 33 6.27 -17.75 36.41
N LEU A 34 7.46 -18.35 36.31
CA LEU A 34 7.79 -19.30 35.22
C LEU A 34 7.16 -20.69 35.42
N LEU A 35 6.95 -21.14 36.67
CA LEU A 35 6.30 -22.43 36.94
C LEU A 35 4.78 -22.38 36.72
N ALA A 36 4.13 -21.26 36.99
CA ALA A 36 2.69 -21.09 36.76
C ALA A 36 2.31 -21.02 35.27
N THR A 37 3.18 -20.43 34.45
CA THR A 37 2.97 -20.33 32.99
C THR A 37 3.19 -21.66 32.27
N MET A 38 4.13 -22.49 32.75
CA MET A 38 4.34 -23.84 32.24
C MET A 38 3.23 -24.84 32.66
N LEU A 39 2.64 -24.68 33.86
CA LEU A 39 1.52 -25.50 34.33
C LEU A 39 0.20 -25.22 33.58
N CYS A 40 -0.06 -23.96 33.20
CA CYS A 40 -1.24 -23.61 32.38
C CYS A 40 -1.17 -24.16 30.94
N ALA A 41 0.03 -24.26 30.36
CA ALA A 41 0.22 -24.84 29.03
C ALA A 41 -0.04 -26.36 29.02
N ILE A 42 0.27 -27.07 30.12
CA ILE A 42 0.05 -28.52 30.25
C ILE A 42 -1.43 -28.87 30.51
N LEU A 43 -2.18 -28.00 31.19
CA LEU A 43 -3.61 -28.23 31.48
C LEU A 43 -4.54 -28.01 30.27
N LEU A 44 -4.12 -27.28 29.23
CA LEU A 44 -4.93 -27.03 28.02
C LEU A 44 -4.73 -28.09 26.92
N VAL A 45 -3.67 -28.90 26.98
CA VAL A 45 -3.39 -29.95 25.99
C VAL A 45 -4.19 -31.23 26.28
N SER A 46 -4.64 -31.44 27.52
CA SER A 46 -5.37 -32.65 27.96
C SER A 46 -6.84 -32.75 27.48
N PRO A 47 -7.65 -31.66 27.42
CA PRO A 47 -9.03 -31.76 26.94
C PRO A 47 -9.12 -31.91 25.41
N VAL A 48 -8.19 -31.30 24.67
CA VAL A 48 -8.20 -31.29 23.19
C VAL A 48 -7.80 -32.65 22.62
N THR A 49 -6.89 -33.36 23.29
CA THR A 49 -6.50 -34.73 22.93
C THR A 49 -7.60 -35.75 23.23
N VAL A 50 -8.39 -35.55 24.29
CA VAL A 50 -9.58 -36.39 24.61
C VAL A 50 -10.73 -36.15 23.61
N PHE A 51 -10.91 -34.93 23.11
CA PHE A 51 -11.96 -34.63 22.11
C PHE A 51 -11.64 -35.21 20.72
N ILE A 52 -10.36 -35.30 20.34
CA ILE A 52 -9.93 -35.83 19.03
C ILE A 52 -9.94 -37.37 19.02
N PHE A 53 -9.64 -38.04 20.14
CA PHE A 53 -9.66 -39.50 20.22
C PHE A 53 -11.03 -40.11 20.60
N GLY A 54 -11.97 -39.32 21.11
CA GLY A 54 -13.30 -39.79 21.54
C GLY A 54 -14.27 -40.18 20.42
N PHE A 55 -14.02 -39.81 19.17
CA PHE A 55 -14.95 -40.05 18.04
C PHE A 55 -14.59 -41.24 17.14
N HIS A 56 -13.51 -41.98 17.42
CA HIS A 56 -13.07 -43.03 16.52
C HIS A 56 -13.38 -44.48 16.95
N ILE A 57 -14.15 -44.73 18.01
CA ILE A 57 -14.47 -46.11 18.42
C ILE A 57 -15.95 -46.26 18.82
N SER A 58 -16.65 -47.07 18.01
CA SER A 58 -17.87 -47.86 18.29
C SER A 58 -19.27 -47.27 17.97
N TYR A 59 -19.80 -47.76 16.84
CA TYR A 59 -21.23 -47.96 16.48
C TYR A 59 -22.06 -48.59 17.63
N PRO A 60 -23.40 -48.41 17.64
CA PRO A 60 -24.25 -49.54 17.20
C PRO A 60 -25.56 -49.17 16.47
N GLN A 61 -26.04 -50.17 15.74
CA GLN A 61 -27.32 -50.30 15.03
C GLN A 61 -28.54 -49.97 15.91
N SER A 62 -29.56 -49.27 15.36
CA SER A 62 -30.96 -49.77 15.35
C SER A 62 -31.96 -48.84 14.63
N PHE A 63 -32.60 -49.43 13.60
CA PHE A 63 -33.98 -49.27 13.13
C PHE A 63 -34.57 -47.88 12.80
N PHE A 64 -34.66 -47.59 11.50
CA PHE A 64 -35.95 -47.36 10.84
C PHE A 64 -35.94 -48.01 9.45
N SER A 65 -36.88 -48.93 9.23
CA SER A 65 -37.15 -49.55 7.93
C SER A 65 -37.67 -48.51 6.94
N PHE A 66 -37.04 -48.44 5.78
CA PHE A 66 -37.73 -48.11 4.54
C PHE A 66 -37.19 -49.04 3.44
N ASN A 67 -38.09 -49.78 2.81
CA ASN A 67 -37.78 -50.70 1.73
C ASN A 67 -37.09 -49.95 0.58
N ALA A 68 -35.84 -50.28 0.31
CA ALA A 68 -35.18 -49.91 -0.92
C ALA A 68 -35.57 -50.92 -2.01
N SER A 69 -36.37 -50.49 -2.98
CA SER A 69 -36.26 -51.05 -4.33
C SER A 69 -34.92 -50.57 -4.89
N ILE A 70 -33.97 -51.49 -4.99
CA ILE A 70 -32.65 -51.28 -5.58
C ILE A 70 -32.84 -51.01 -7.08
N SER A 71 -32.61 -49.78 -7.52
CA SER A 71 -32.10 -49.52 -8.87
C SER A 71 -30.59 -49.37 -8.76
N HIS A 72 -29.86 -50.30 -9.35
CA HIS A 72 -28.41 -50.20 -9.54
C HIS A 72 -28.12 -49.01 -10.45
N ASP A 73 -27.80 -47.86 -9.87
CA ASP A 73 -27.02 -46.85 -10.57
C ASP A 73 -25.58 -46.93 -10.05
N GLN A 74 -24.72 -47.43 -10.92
CA GLN A 74 -23.29 -47.52 -10.69
C GLN A 74 -22.73 -46.10 -10.61
N PHE A 75 -22.36 -45.66 -9.41
CA PHE A 75 -21.74 -44.36 -9.18
C PHE A 75 -20.33 -44.36 -9.80
N VAL A 76 -20.23 -43.97 -11.08
CA VAL A 76 -18.94 -43.74 -11.73
C VAL A 76 -18.49 -42.32 -11.40
N MET A 77 -17.46 -42.23 -10.57
CA MET A 77 -16.88 -40.95 -10.16
C MET A 77 -16.34 -40.21 -11.41
N PRO A 78 -16.67 -38.92 -11.63
CA PRO A 78 -16.19 -38.18 -12.80
C PRO A 78 -14.66 -38.16 -12.87
N HIS A 79 -14.08 -38.33 -14.06
CA HIS A 79 -12.62 -38.38 -14.24
C HIS A 79 -11.86 -37.18 -13.65
N SER A 80 -12.50 -36.02 -13.53
CA SER A 80 -11.93 -34.83 -12.87
C SER A 80 -11.67 -35.06 -11.37
N LEU A 81 -12.62 -35.66 -10.66
CA LEU A 81 -12.53 -35.97 -9.23
C LEU A 81 -11.44 -37.01 -8.93
N HIS A 82 -11.27 -37.99 -9.82
CA HIS A 82 -10.21 -38.99 -9.69
C HIS A 82 -8.81 -38.37 -9.89
N THR A 83 -8.72 -37.34 -10.73
CA THR A 83 -7.46 -36.61 -10.98
C THR A 83 -7.09 -35.71 -9.81
N ASP A 84 -8.09 -35.02 -9.23
CA ASP A 84 -7.90 -34.17 -8.05
C ASP A 84 -7.49 -34.98 -6.80
N VAL A 85 -8.14 -36.13 -6.58
CA VAL A 85 -7.79 -37.04 -5.49
C VAL A 85 -6.39 -37.64 -5.70
N SER A 86 -6.03 -38.02 -6.91
CA SER A 86 -4.69 -38.55 -7.23
C SER A 86 -3.60 -37.49 -7.03
N HIS A 87 -3.85 -36.25 -7.42
CA HIS A 87 -2.91 -35.14 -7.23
C HIS A 87 -2.69 -34.82 -5.75
N LEU A 88 -3.75 -34.85 -4.94
CA LEU A 88 -3.66 -34.67 -3.49
C LEU A 88 -2.90 -35.82 -2.80
N GLN A 89 -3.10 -37.05 -3.25
CA GLN A 89 -2.36 -38.22 -2.75
C GLN A 89 -0.86 -38.14 -3.06
N ILE A 90 -0.49 -37.67 -4.26
CA ILE A 90 0.91 -37.47 -4.65
C ILE A 90 1.57 -36.37 -3.82
N GLN A 91 0.87 -35.25 -3.60
CA GLN A 91 1.38 -34.16 -2.75
C GLN A 91 1.58 -34.62 -1.31
N LEU A 92 0.65 -35.39 -0.75
CA LEU A 92 0.76 -35.94 0.61
C LEU A 92 1.91 -36.95 0.73
N GLY A 93 2.13 -37.78 -0.29
CA GLY A 93 3.23 -38.74 -0.35
C GLY A 93 4.61 -38.07 -0.34
N LEU A 94 4.79 -37.00 -1.12
CA LEU A 94 6.03 -36.22 -1.17
C LEU A 94 6.31 -35.50 0.17
N LEU A 95 5.26 -35.01 0.81
CA LEU A 95 5.32 -34.36 2.12
C LEU A 95 5.73 -35.31 3.25
N LEU A 96 5.16 -36.52 3.27
CA LEU A 96 5.52 -37.57 4.23
C LEU A 96 6.97 -38.03 4.04
N GLN A 97 7.44 -38.09 2.79
CA GLN A 97 8.83 -38.43 2.47
C GLN A 97 9.82 -37.36 2.93
N GLN A 98 9.47 -36.07 2.83
CA GLN A 98 10.29 -34.96 3.36
C GLN A 98 10.38 -34.99 4.89
N LEU A 99 9.29 -35.38 5.57
CA LEU A 99 9.25 -35.48 7.03
C LEU A 99 10.06 -36.66 7.58
N HIS A 100 10.21 -37.73 6.80
CA HIS A 100 10.95 -38.91 7.22
C HIS A 100 12.47 -38.78 7.05
N ASN A 101 12.93 -37.84 6.21
CA ASN A 101 14.34 -37.74 5.81
C ASN A 101 15.14 -36.63 6.52
N GLU A 102 14.49 -35.74 7.29
CA GLU A 102 15.17 -34.61 7.95
C GLU A 102 14.91 -34.59 9.47
N SER A 103 15.98 -34.77 10.26
CA SER A 103 15.93 -34.66 11.71
C SER A 103 15.99 -33.20 12.18
N SER A 104 14.91 -32.77 12.84
CA SER A 104 14.84 -31.71 13.85
C SER A 104 15.41 -30.31 13.51
N GLU A 105 14.65 -29.49 12.78
CA GLU A 105 14.69 -28.02 12.94
C GLU A 105 13.29 -27.38 12.81
N SER A 106 12.99 -26.40 13.67
CA SER A 106 11.66 -25.77 13.83
C SER A 106 11.11 -25.05 12.58
N LYS A 107 11.97 -24.74 11.59
CA LYS A 107 11.56 -24.15 10.30
C LYS A 107 10.84 -25.14 9.39
N VAL A 108 11.09 -26.45 9.53
CA VAL A 108 10.43 -27.49 8.71
C VAL A 108 8.99 -27.70 9.17
N LEU A 109 8.73 -27.59 10.48
CA LEU A 109 7.38 -27.75 11.06
C LEU A 109 6.41 -26.64 10.61
N LEU A 110 6.90 -25.40 10.42
CA LEU A 110 6.09 -24.29 9.90
C LEU A 110 5.77 -24.45 8.41
N LYS A 111 6.72 -24.93 7.61
CA LYS A 111 6.48 -25.25 6.19
C LYS A 111 5.54 -26.44 6.03
N PHE A 112 5.67 -27.45 6.89
CA PHE A 112 4.75 -28.58 6.94
C PHE A 112 3.33 -28.13 7.31
N SER A 113 3.19 -27.29 8.34
CA SER A 113 1.89 -26.73 8.74
C SER A 113 1.23 -25.90 7.64
N ASP A 114 1.99 -25.05 6.92
CA ASP A 114 1.47 -24.28 5.78
C ASP A 114 0.99 -25.20 4.64
N GLN A 115 1.71 -26.29 4.38
CA GLN A 115 1.32 -27.23 3.32
C GLN A 115 0.13 -28.11 3.72
N VAL A 116 0.03 -28.54 4.98
CA VAL A 116 -1.17 -29.23 5.50
C VAL A 116 -2.40 -28.32 5.44
N LEU A 117 -2.23 -27.03 5.76
CA LEU A 117 -3.32 -26.05 5.68
C LEU A 117 -3.82 -25.88 4.23
N ARG A 118 -2.92 -25.88 3.24
CA ARG A 118 -3.30 -25.82 1.81
C ARG A 118 -4.05 -27.07 1.35
N ILE A 119 -3.67 -28.25 1.85
CA ILE A 119 -4.38 -29.50 1.56
C ILE A 119 -5.78 -29.45 2.19
N ALA A 120 -5.91 -28.99 3.45
CA ALA A 120 -7.20 -28.84 4.11
C ALA A 120 -8.14 -27.88 3.35
N ILE A 121 -7.63 -26.73 2.89
CA ILE A 121 -8.39 -25.77 2.07
C ILE A 121 -8.82 -26.38 0.73
N SER A 122 -8.02 -27.27 0.15
CA SER A 122 -8.36 -27.94 -1.11
C SER A 122 -9.42 -29.01 -0.91
N LEU A 123 -9.39 -29.73 0.23
CA LEU A 123 -10.45 -30.67 0.62
C LEU A 123 -11.78 -29.95 0.88
N ASP A 124 -11.75 -28.80 1.52
CA ASP A 124 -12.93 -27.97 1.83
C ASP A 124 -13.63 -27.52 0.54
N LYS A 125 -12.86 -27.07 -0.46
CA LYS A 125 -13.37 -26.73 -1.80
C LYS A 125 -13.97 -27.92 -2.54
N LEU A 126 -13.41 -29.12 -2.34
CA LEU A 126 -13.92 -30.33 -2.95
C LEU A 126 -15.25 -30.75 -2.29
N ALA A 127 -15.35 -30.63 -0.97
CA ALA A 127 -16.58 -30.87 -0.22
C ALA A 127 -17.71 -29.93 -0.65
N ASP A 128 -17.43 -28.62 -0.76
CA ASP A 128 -18.37 -27.60 -1.27
C ASP A 128 -18.86 -27.91 -2.69
N SER A 129 -17.97 -28.46 -3.53
CA SER A 129 -18.31 -28.82 -4.92
C SER A 129 -19.18 -30.07 -5.01
N ILE A 130 -19.05 -31.00 -4.05
CA ILE A 130 -19.90 -32.19 -3.95
C ILE A 130 -21.27 -31.82 -3.36
N GLU A 131 -21.31 -30.92 -2.39
CA GLU A 131 -22.55 -30.47 -1.73
C GLU A 131 -23.46 -29.70 -2.70
N LYS A 132 -22.90 -28.84 -3.55
CA LYS A 132 -23.65 -28.14 -4.62
C LYS A 132 -24.29 -29.07 -5.66
N LYS A 133 -23.84 -30.32 -5.78
CA LYS A 133 -24.36 -31.28 -6.75
C LYS A 133 -25.53 -32.13 -6.22
N HIS A 134 -25.89 -32.01 -4.94
CA HIS A 134 -26.90 -32.85 -4.27
C HIS A 134 -28.21 -32.13 -3.91
N GLN A 135 -28.46 -30.93 -4.43
CA GLN A 135 -29.75 -30.25 -4.23
C GLN A 135 -30.76 -30.68 -5.32
N PRO A 136 -31.89 -31.33 -5.01
CA PRO A 136 -32.92 -31.61 -6.01
C PRO A 136 -33.77 -30.36 -6.22
N ASP A 137 -33.80 -29.85 -7.45
CA ASP A 137 -34.67 -28.74 -7.85
C ASP A 137 -36.14 -29.19 -7.82
N LYS A 138 -37.01 -28.34 -7.26
CA LYS A 138 -38.47 -28.49 -7.33
C LYS A 138 -38.99 -27.76 -8.55
N ASP A 139 -39.78 -28.50 -9.32
CA ASP A 139 -40.44 -28.13 -10.56
C ASP A 139 -41.19 -26.78 -10.52
N GLU A 140 -41.10 -26.03 -11.62
CA GLU A 140 -42.25 -25.32 -12.16
C GLU A 140 -42.31 -25.43 -13.69
N VAL A 141 -43.48 -25.84 -14.14
CA VAL A 141 -43.86 -26.31 -15.46
C VAL A 141 -43.99 -25.16 -16.46
N SER A 142 -43.45 -25.32 -17.67
CA SER A 142 -44.07 -24.74 -18.86
C SER A 142 -43.90 -25.67 -20.07
N THR A 143 -44.95 -25.65 -20.88
CA THR A 143 -45.39 -26.64 -21.87
C THR A 143 -44.56 -26.68 -23.16
N VAL A 144 -44.59 -27.88 -23.74
CA VAL A 144 -44.09 -28.34 -25.04
C VAL A 144 -44.64 -27.53 -26.22
N ASP A 145 -43.80 -27.24 -27.23
CA ASP A 145 -44.07 -27.56 -28.64
C ASP A 145 -42.78 -27.56 -29.49
N GLU A 146 -42.75 -28.53 -30.40
CA GLU A 146 -41.63 -28.98 -31.23
C GLU A 146 -41.41 -28.14 -32.51
N ASP A 147 -40.15 -28.00 -32.95
CA ASP A 147 -39.60 -28.67 -34.15
C ASP A 147 -38.75 -27.87 -35.18
N PHE A 148 -37.70 -28.57 -35.67
CA PHE A 148 -36.78 -28.42 -36.83
C PHE A 148 -36.03 -27.07 -37.08
N THR A 149 -34.69 -26.96 -37.20
CA THR A 149 -33.75 -27.58 -38.16
C THR A 149 -32.30 -27.07 -37.89
N ASN A 150 -31.26 -27.88 -38.15
CA ASN A 150 -29.80 -27.59 -37.97
C ASN A 150 -29.18 -26.75 -39.13
N PRO A 151 -27.83 -26.58 -39.24
CA PRO A 151 -26.99 -25.57 -38.59
C PRO A 151 -26.15 -24.75 -39.60
N GLU A 152 -25.73 -23.53 -39.29
CA GLU A 152 -24.60 -22.91 -40.02
C GLU A 152 -23.61 -22.23 -39.06
N GLU A 153 -22.35 -22.49 -39.38
CA GLU A 153 -21.14 -22.27 -38.62
C GLU A 153 -20.82 -20.77 -38.45
N GLY A 154 -20.48 -20.39 -37.22
CA GLY A 154 -19.94 -19.08 -36.90
C GLY A 154 -18.98 -19.21 -35.73
N GLU A 155 -17.68 -19.09 -36.02
CA GLU A 155 -16.60 -19.04 -35.03
C GLU A 155 -16.85 -17.88 -34.05
N GLY A 156 -17.29 -18.21 -32.84
CA GLY A 156 -17.44 -17.28 -31.73
C GLY A 156 -16.38 -17.57 -30.68
N GLU A 157 -15.50 -16.59 -30.46
CA GLU A 157 -14.51 -16.58 -29.38
C GLU A 157 -15.19 -16.92 -28.05
N ALA A 158 -14.65 -17.92 -27.35
CA ALA A 158 -15.15 -18.34 -26.06
C ALA A 158 -15.03 -17.20 -25.04
N GLU A 159 -16.16 -16.63 -24.63
CA GLU A 159 -16.23 -15.82 -23.41
C GLU A 159 -15.89 -16.72 -22.22
N GLU A 160 -14.71 -16.52 -21.63
CA GLU A 160 -14.39 -17.07 -20.31
C GLU A 160 -15.36 -16.49 -19.28
N GLN A 161 -16.42 -17.24 -19.00
CA GLN A 161 -17.32 -16.96 -17.90
C GLN A 161 -16.58 -17.18 -16.57
N VAL A 162 -16.25 -16.08 -15.89
CA VAL A 162 -15.73 -16.10 -14.52
C VAL A 162 -16.83 -16.60 -13.56
N PRO A 163 -16.54 -17.57 -12.66
CA PRO A 163 -17.57 -18.21 -11.83
C PRO A 163 -18.29 -17.22 -10.91
N GLY A 164 -19.63 -17.29 -10.94
CA GLY A 164 -20.55 -16.43 -10.22
C GLY A 164 -20.48 -16.59 -8.69
N GLY A 165 -19.87 -15.59 -8.05
CA GLY A 165 -20.11 -15.20 -6.67
C GLY A 165 -20.00 -13.69 -6.59
N THR A 166 -20.99 -12.99 -6.03
CA THR A 166 -20.92 -11.53 -5.94
C THR A 166 -19.93 -11.12 -4.85
N ILE A 167 -18.69 -10.82 -5.25
CA ILE A 167 -17.61 -10.34 -4.36
C ILE A 167 -18.02 -9.07 -3.61
N PHE A 168 -18.82 -8.21 -4.25
CA PHE A 168 -19.26 -6.92 -3.71
C PHE A 168 -20.74 -6.91 -3.35
N THR A 169 -21.09 -6.23 -2.27
CA THR A 169 -22.46 -6.13 -1.75
C THR A 169 -23.13 -4.79 -2.06
N SER A 170 -22.36 -3.70 -2.21
CA SER A 170 -22.93 -2.39 -2.51
C SER A 170 -23.55 -2.35 -3.92
N GLY A 171 -24.75 -1.78 -4.03
CA GLY A 171 -25.42 -1.60 -5.33
C GLY A 171 -24.63 -0.70 -6.27
N GLU A 172 -24.00 0.37 -5.76
CA GLU A 172 -23.25 1.32 -6.58
C GLU A 172 -21.98 0.70 -7.18
N ILE A 173 -21.29 -0.19 -6.47
CA ILE A 173 -20.11 -0.87 -7.03
C ILE A 173 -20.50 -1.92 -8.08
N ARG A 174 -21.59 -2.65 -7.87
CA ARG A 174 -22.15 -3.58 -8.88
C ARG A 174 -22.55 -2.82 -10.15
N ILE A 175 -23.18 -1.65 -9.99
CA ILE A 175 -23.49 -0.75 -11.10
C ILE A 175 -22.20 -0.19 -11.71
N TYR A 176 -21.16 0.12 -10.94
CA TYR A 176 -19.91 0.65 -11.49
C TYR A 176 -19.25 -0.35 -12.44
N ILE A 177 -19.02 -1.59 -11.98
CA ILE A 177 -18.28 -2.61 -12.75
C ILE A 177 -19.06 -3.17 -13.96
N SER A 178 -20.37 -2.94 -14.05
CA SER A 178 -21.15 -3.41 -15.20
C SER A 178 -20.77 -2.68 -16.50
N PRO A 179 -20.93 -3.32 -17.67
CA PRO A 179 -20.81 -2.62 -18.95
C PRO A 179 -21.84 -1.49 -19.08
N LYS A 180 -21.41 -0.32 -19.54
CA LYS A 180 -22.27 0.84 -19.84
C LYS A 180 -22.63 0.82 -21.32
N GLN A 181 -23.77 0.22 -21.62
CA GLN A 181 -24.30 0.11 -22.98
C GLN A 181 -24.42 1.47 -23.66
N ASN A 182 -24.13 1.50 -24.97
CA ASN A 182 -24.38 2.69 -25.78
C ASN A 182 -25.88 3.01 -25.83
N ARG A 183 -26.20 4.27 -26.16
CA ARG A 183 -27.60 4.72 -26.31
C ARG A 183 -28.39 3.89 -27.32
N GLN A 184 -27.76 3.45 -28.40
CA GLN A 184 -28.33 2.52 -29.38
C GLN A 184 -27.74 1.14 -29.12
N ILE A 185 -28.57 0.21 -28.65
CA ILE A 185 -28.17 -1.17 -28.32
C ILE A 185 -27.67 -1.87 -29.59
N GLY A 186 -26.57 -2.62 -29.49
CA GLY A 186 -25.95 -3.34 -30.61
C GLY A 186 -25.18 -2.45 -31.59
N LYS A 187 -25.10 -1.13 -31.35
CA LYS A 187 -24.34 -0.23 -32.21
C LYS A 187 -23.02 0.16 -31.57
N LYS A 188 -21.93 -0.03 -32.31
CA LYS A 188 -20.59 0.44 -31.94
C LYS A 188 -20.52 1.98 -31.91
N ASN A 189 -19.87 2.53 -30.89
CA ASN A 189 -19.55 3.95 -30.80
C ASN A 189 -18.27 4.26 -31.60
N PHE A 190 -17.77 5.51 -31.52
CA PHE A 190 -16.56 5.94 -32.24
C PHE A 190 -15.27 5.23 -31.79
N LEU A 191 -15.30 4.53 -30.65
CA LEU A 191 -14.21 3.68 -30.16
C LEU A 191 -14.33 2.23 -30.67
N GLY A 192 -15.35 1.92 -31.46
CA GLY A 192 -15.58 0.57 -32.01
C GLY A 192 -16.22 -0.41 -31.03
N VAL A 193 -16.70 0.05 -29.87
CA VAL A 193 -17.31 -0.80 -28.83
C VAL A 193 -18.79 -0.50 -28.62
N GLU A 194 -19.57 -1.52 -28.26
CA GLU A 194 -21.02 -1.41 -28.02
C GLU A 194 -21.36 -0.96 -26.59
N ALA A 195 -20.41 -1.12 -25.67
CA ALA A 195 -20.50 -0.69 -24.29
C ALA A 195 -19.13 -0.22 -23.78
N ILE A 196 -19.13 0.65 -22.78
CA ILE A 196 -17.92 1.06 -22.06
C ILE A 196 -17.83 0.30 -20.74
N THR A 197 -16.73 -0.40 -20.52
CA THR A 197 -16.48 -1.12 -19.26
C THR A 197 -15.53 -0.31 -18.38
N PRO A 198 -15.96 0.15 -17.18
CA PRO A 198 -15.08 0.84 -16.25
C PRO A 198 -13.98 -0.06 -15.69
N SER A 199 -12.77 0.45 -15.56
CA SER A 199 -11.65 -0.27 -14.94
C SER A 199 -11.76 -0.30 -13.41
N ILE A 200 -11.39 -1.42 -12.79
CA ILE A 200 -11.25 -1.55 -11.34
C ILE A 200 -9.97 -2.33 -11.02
N GLY A 201 -9.22 -1.88 -10.00
CA GLY A 201 -8.01 -2.56 -9.59
C GLY A 201 -8.30 -3.95 -9.01
N LEU A 202 -7.52 -4.97 -9.39
CA LEU A 202 -7.71 -6.35 -8.89
C LEU A 202 -7.69 -6.44 -7.35
N ALA A 203 -6.84 -5.62 -6.71
CA ALA A 203 -6.73 -5.60 -5.25
C ALA A 203 -8.01 -5.08 -4.55
N CYS A 204 -8.90 -4.38 -5.27
CA CYS A 204 -10.21 -3.99 -4.75
C CYS A 204 -11.03 -5.20 -4.27
N ALA A 205 -10.93 -6.35 -4.95
CA ALA A 205 -11.63 -7.57 -4.56
C ALA A 205 -11.18 -8.11 -3.20
N ARG A 206 -9.89 -7.96 -2.87
CA ARG A 206 -9.33 -8.34 -1.56
C ARG A 206 -9.75 -7.37 -0.43
N MET A 207 -10.33 -6.24 -0.80
CA MET A 207 -10.78 -5.19 0.11
C MET A 207 -12.28 -4.93 -0.01
N ALA A 208 -13.06 -5.94 -0.40
CA ALA A 208 -14.48 -5.83 -0.71
C ALA A 208 -15.27 -5.07 0.37
N THR A 209 -15.08 -5.38 1.65
CA THR A 209 -15.77 -4.69 2.77
C THR A 209 -15.45 -3.20 2.83
N ASN A 210 -14.18 -2.83 2.66
CA ASN A 210 -13.76 -1.42 2.65
C ASN A 210 -14.32 -0.70 1.42
N LEU A 211 -14.31 -1.37 0.26
CA LEU A 211 -14.83 -0.80 -0.97
C LEU A 211 -16.35 -0.66 -0.93
N ASP A 212 -17.08 -1.63 -0.41
CA ASP A 212 -18.52 -1.59 -0.23
C ASP A 212 -18.92 -0.43 0.66
N ARG A 213 -18.21 -0.23 1.79
CA ARG A 213 -18.40 0.93 2.65
C ARG A 213 -18.11 2.24 1.92
N PHE A 214 -17.01 2.31 1.17
CA PHE A 214 -16.67 3.47 0.35
C PHE A 214 -17.71 3.73 -0.77
N MET A 215 -18.40 2.70 -1.24
CA MET A 215 -19.44 2.81 -2.27
C MET A 215 -20.85 2.89 -1.67
N SER A 216 -21.00 2.97 -0.35
CA SER A 216 -22.28 3.12 0.35
C SER A 216 -22.67 4.59 0.48
N TYR A 217 -22.82 5.28 -0.65
CA TYR A 217 -23.23 6.68 -0.71
C TYR A 217 -24.62 6.84 -1.35
N LYS A 218 -25.30 7.95 -1.07
CA LYS A 218 -26.54 8.32 -1.76
C LYS A 218 -26.21 8.97 -3.11
N THR A 219 -26.74 8.42 -4.19
CA THR A 219 -26.60 9.02 -5.53
C THR A 219 -27.18 10.44 -5.54
N HIS A 220 -26.46 11.38 -6.15
CA HIS A 220 -26.83 12.81 -6.16
C HIS A 220 -26.94 13.43 -4.74
N GLY A 221 -26.43 12.75 -3.71
CA GLY A 221 -26.27 13.31 -2.36
C GLY A 221 -24.84 13.76 -2.11
N THR A 222 -24.57 14.22 -0.89
CA THR A 222 -23.21 14.52 -0.43
C THR A 222 -22.43 13.22 -0.20
N CYS A 223 -21.18 13.16 -0.67
CA CYS A 223 -20.31 12.02 -0.39
C CYS A 223 -20.00 11.93 1.12
N PRO A 224 -19.87 10.70 1.68
CA PRO A 224 -19.38 10.50 3.04
C PRO A 224 -18.01 11.14 3.26
N ASP A 225 -17.74 11.53 4.51
CA ASP A 225 -16.45 12.08 4.96
C ASP A 225 -15.52 10.92 5.35
N ASP A 226 -14.99 10.21 4.35
CA ASP A 226 -14.26 8.95 4.50
C ASP A 226 -12.95 8.89 3.67
N SER A 227 -12.25 10.03 3.62
CA SER A 227 -10.93 10.16 2.96
C SER A 227 -9.91 9.14 3.45
N GLU A 228 -9.96 8.73 4.72
CA GLU A 228 -9.11 7.66 5.27
C GLU A 228 -9.36 6.31 4.60
N ILE A 229 -10.62 5.97 4.30
CA ILE A 229 -10.97 4.73 3.59
C ILE A 229 -10.49 4.82 2.14
N ALA A 230 -10.70 5.97 1.49
CA ALA A 230 -10.23 6.23 0.13
C ALA A 230 -8.71 6.04 0.01
N GLN A 231 -7.94 6.67 0.91
CA GLN A 231 -6.49 6.53 0.94
C GLN A 231 -6.06 5.09 1.23
N LYS A 232 -6.72 4.41 2.17
CA LYS A 232 -6.45 3.00 2.47
C LYS A 232 -6.65 2.12 1.24
N LEU A 233 -7.75 2.30 0.52
CA LEU A 233 -8.02 1.57 -0.74
C LEU A 233 -6.90 1.81 -1.77
N LEU A 234 -6.52 3.07 -2.00
CA LEU A 234 -5.46 3.44 -2.96
C LEU A 234 -4.09 2.85 -2.60
N VAL A 235 -3.66 2.97 -1.34
CA VAL A 235 -2.36 2.46 -0.88
C VAL A 235 -2.25 0.94 -1.05
N HIS A 236 -3.37 0.22 -0.93
CA HIS A 236 -3.44 -1.22 -1.10
C HIS A 236 -3.76 -1.67 -2.54
N GLY A 237 -3.71 -0.75 -3.52
CA GLY A 237 -3.82 -1.08 -4.95
C GLY A 237 -5.25 -1.13 -5.50
N CYS A 238 -6.24 -0.65 -4.73
CA CYS A 238 -7.58 -0.44 -5.26
C CYS A 238 -7.66 0.93 -5.95
N ASP A 239 -7.11 0.98 -7.17
CA ASP A 239 -7.01 2.17 -8.02
C ASP A 239 -7.39 1.79 -9.48
N PRO A 240 -8.21 2.57 -10.20
CA PRO A 240 -8.89 3.81 -9.78
C PRO A 240 -10.00 3.58 -8.75
N LEU A 241 -10.22 4.58 -7.89
CA LEU A 241 -11.38 4.59 -6.98
C LEU A 241 -12.70 4.79 -7.76
N PRO A 242 -13.73 3.96 -7.52
CA PRO A 242 -14.92 3.92 -8.39
C PRO A 242 -16.00 4.98 -8.10
N ARG A 243 -15.96 5.67 -6.95
CA ARG A 243 -16.99 6.63 -6.53
C ARG A 243 -17.06 7.83 -7.49
N ARG A 244 -18.20 8.03 -8.15
CA ARG A 244 -18.41 9.15 -9.11
C ARG A 244 -19.80 9.79 -9.09
N ARG A 245 -20.76 9.28 -8.30
CA ARG A 245 -22.18 9.69 -8.36
C ARG A 245 -22.68 10.38 -7.09
N CYS A 246 -21.78 10.97 -6.30
CA CYS A 246 -22.10 11.86 -5.18
C CYS A 246 -21.32 13.18 -5.31
N PHE A 247 -21.77 14.22 -4.63
CA PHE A 247 -21.14 15.53 -4.61
C PHE A 247 -20.09 15.60 -3.49
N THR A 248 -18.86 15.96 -3.85
CA THR A 248 -17.77 16.16 -2.89
C THR A 248 -18.16 17.18 -1.83
N LYS A 249 -17.83 16.89 -0.57
CA LYS A 249 -18.08 17.80 0.54
C LYS A 249 -17.16 19.01 0.44
N SER A 250 -17.71 20.20 0.64
CA SER A 250 -16.95 21.46 0.69
C SER A 250 -16.81 21.96 2.13
N PRO A 251 -15.74 22.69 2.47
CA PRO A 251 -15.65 23.41 3.74
C PRO A 251 -16.83 24.38 3.91
N PRO A 252 -17.46 24.46 5.10
CA PRO A 252 -18.68 25.24 5.31
C PRO A 252 -18.45 26.76 5.19
N HIS A 253 -17.23 27.22 5.45
CA HIS A 253 -16.85 28.64 5.42
C HIS A 253 -15.79 28.90 4.34
N TYR A 254 -15.93 28.26 3.18
CA TYR A 254 -14.98 28.42 2.08
C TYR A 254 -14.87 29.88 1.65
N THR A 255 -13.64 30.37 1.58
CA THR A 255 -13.28 31.73 1.21
C THR A 255 -12.66 31.77 -0.20
N LYS A 256 -12.81 32.91 -0.87
CA LYS A 256 -12.26 33.13 -2.21
C LYS A 256 -10.74 32.85 -2.25
N PRO A 257 -10.23 32.09 -3.23
CA PRO A 257 -8.80 31.85 -3.39
C PRO A 257 -8.01 33.16 -3.60
N LEU A 258 -6.77 33.17 -3.11
CA LEU A 258 -5.83 34.27 -3.37
C LEU A 258 -5.41 34.28 -4.85
N PRO A 259 -5.10 35.45 -5.43
CA PRO A 259 -4.49 35.50 -6.76
C PRO A 259 -3.18 34.72 -6.81
N ILE A 260 -2.84 34.17 -7.98
CA ILE A 260 -1.73 33.22 -8.13
C ILE A 260 -0.38 33.75 -7.59
N ASN A 261 -0.09 35.03 -7.79
CA ASN A 261 1.17 35.63 -7.33
C ASN A 261 1.31 35.64 -5.79
N PHE A 262 0.19 35.65 -5.07
CA PHE A 262 0.16 35.62 -3.60
C PHE A 262 -0.06 34.21 -3.06
N SER A 263 -0.86 33.38 -3.74
CA SER A 263 -1.23 32.04 -3.27
C SER A 263 -0.05 31.08 -3.18
N LEU A 264 1.01 31.29 -3.96
CA LEU A 264 2.20 30.42 -3.94
C LEU A 264 2.90 30.42 -2.57
N TRP A 265 2.94 31.56 -1.88
CA TRP A 265 3.77 31.77 -0.68
C TRP A 265 2.98 32.20 0.55
N THR A 266 1.71 32.53 0.39
CA THR A 266 0.82 32.85 1.52
C THR A 266 0.15 31.58 2.01
N GLN A 267 0.19 31.36 3.33
CA GLN A 267 -0.53 30.25 3.94
C GLN A 267 -2.04 30.37 3.62
N PRO A 268 -2.68 29.33 3.08
CA PRO A 268 -4.13 29.35 2.86
C PRO A 268 -4.92 29.48 4.16
N SER A 269 -6.19 29.89 4.05
CA SER A 269 -7.09 29.98 5.20
C SER A 269 -7.43 28.60 5.77
N ASN A 270 -7.44 28.46 7.11
CA ASN A 270 -7.93 27.25 7.79
C ASN A 270 -9.37 26.90 7.35
N ALA A 271 -10.19 27.90 7.03
CA ALA A 271 -11.59 27.71 6.63
C ALA A 271 -11.76 27.01 5.29
N ASN A 272 -10.69 26.90 4.48
CA ASN A 272 -10.71 26.27 3.16
C ASN A 272 -10.30 24.79 3.19
N ILE A 273 -10.06 24.21 4.37
CA ILE A 273 -9.68 22.81 4.54
C ILE A 273 -10.73 22.08 5.38
N LEU A 274 -11.04 20.84 4.99
CA LEU A 274 -11.85 19.92 5.80
C LEU A 274 -10.96 19.19 6.82
N TRP A 275 -10.91 19.71 8.04
CA TRP A 275 -10.01 19.21 9.08
C TRP A 275 -10.47 17.92 9.80
N ASN A 276 -11.66 17.41 9.48
CA ASN A 276 -12.27 16.30 10.22
C ASN A 276 -11.38 15.05 10.21
N SER A 277 -10.77 14.75 9.06
CA SER A 277 -9.97 13.54 8.82
C SER A 277 -8.51 13.65 9.31
N TYR A 278 -8.10 14.75 9.93
CA TYR A 278 -6.73 14.97 10.39
C TYR A 278 -6.66 15.11 11.91
N LYS A 279 -5.52 14.72 12.50
CA LYS A 279 -5.28 14.93 13.93
C LYS A 279 -5.17 16.42 14.26
N CYS A 280 -4.45 17.17 13.43
CA CYS A 280 -4.42 18.63 13.51
C CYS A 280 -5.72 19.24 12.98
N LYS A 281 -6.16 20.33 13.61
CA LYS A 281 -7.40 21.06 13.25
C LYS A 281 -7.15 22.43 12.63
N ASP A 282 -5.89 22.83 12.50
CA ASP A 282 -5.45 24.04 11.84
C ASP A 282 -3.97 23.93 11.43
N TYR A 283 -3.49 24.92 10.68
CA TYR A 283 -2.07 25.04 10.32
C TYR A 283 -1.15 25.23 11.53
N SER A 284 -1.60 25.87 12.60
CA SER A 284 -0.77 26.14 13.78
C SER A 284 -0.29 24.83 14.41
N CYS A 285 -1.17 23.83 14.47
CA CYS A 285 -0.84 22.48 14.88
C CYS A 285 0.13 21.77 13.92
N LEU A 286 0.05 22.03 12.60
CA LEU A 286 0.95 21.42 11.61
C LEU A 286 2.38 21.96 11.69
N VAL A 287 2.56 23.22 12.09
CA VAL A 287 3.89 23.87 12.13
C VAL A 287 4.50 23.96 13.53
N SER A 288 3.69 23.90 14.60
CA SER A 288 4.18 24.04 15.99
C SER A 288 5.16 22.92 16.37
N LYS A 289 6.25 23.29 17.05
CA LYS A 289 7.24 22.33 17.56
C LYS A 289 6.66 21.45 18.68
N GLU A 290 5.74 22.00 19.47
CA GLU A 290 5.10 21.32 20.62
C GLU A 290 4.22 20.15 20.17
N THR A 291 3.63 20.27 18.98
CA THR A 291 2.72 19.26 18.42
C THR A 291 3.42 18.28 17.50
N LYS A 292 4.76 18.33 17.36
CA LYS A 292 5.54 17.54 16.40
C LYS A 292 5.17 16.05 16.38
N ASP A 293 5.07 15.42 17.55
CA ASP A 293 4.75 13.99 17.66
C ASP A 293 3.25 13.69 17.54
N ARG A 294 2.41 14.74 17.57
CA ARG A 294 0.94 14.65 17.54
C ARG A 294 0.33 15.00 16.19
N ARG A 295 1.13 15.48 15.23
CA ARG A 295 0.64 15.93 13.91
C ARG A 295 -0.04 14.83 13.09
N GLY A 296 0.30 13.57 13.37
CA GLY A 296 -0.24 12.41 12.64
C GLY A 296 0.48 12.08 11.34
N PHE A 297 1.60 12.76 11.07
CA PHE A 297 2.47 12.51 9.92
C PHE A 297 3.94 12.67 10.34
N PHE A 298 4.83 11.92 9.70
CA PHE A 298 6.27 11.95 10.00
C PHE A 298 7.13 12.40 8.82
N LYS A 299 6.63 12.23 7.59
CA LYS A 299 7.32 12.67 6.37
C LYS A 299 7.13 14.18 6.18
N CYS A 300 8.25 14.88 6.01
CA CYS A 300 8.33 16.34 5.80
C CYS A 300 7.83 17.24 6.95
N SER A 301 8.59 17.33 8.04
CA SER A 301 8.24 18.13 9.22
C SER A 301 8.02 19.63 8.95
N ASP A 302 8.61 20.16 7.89
CA ASP A 302 8.64 21.59 7.59
C ASP A 302 7.80 21.97 6.36
N CYS A 303 7.10 21.01 5.75
CA CYS A 303 6.36 21.23 4.50
C CYS A 303 5.27 22.29 4.58
N PHE A 304 4.69 22.53 5.76
CA PHE A 304 3.64 23.54 5.93
C PHE A 304 4.19 24.94 6.25
N ASN A 305 5.51 25.08 6.40
CA ASN A 305 6.16 26.38 6.52
C ASN A 305 6.57 26.90 5.13
N LEU A 306 5.67 27.65 4.49
CA LEU A 306 5.87 28.14 3.12
C LEU A 306 6.98 29.20 2.98
N LEU A 307 7.43 29.80 4.09
CA LEU A 307 8.53 30.78 4.08
C LEU A 307 9.90 30.13 3.90
N LYS A 308 10.03 28.84 4.21
CA LYS A 308 11.26 28.09 4.00
C LYS A 308 11.36 27.67 2.53
N GLN A 309 12.09 28.46 1.75
CA GLN A 309 12.43 28.10 0.38
C GLN A 309 13.69 27.24 0.36
N ALA A 310 13.53 25.95 0.04
CA ALA A 310 14.65 25.06 -0.27
C ALA A 310 15.08 25.24 -1.75
N TRP A 311 16.24 24.69 -2.14
CA TRP A 311 16.79 24.72 -3.51
C TRP A 311 17.19 26.08 -4.09
N ASN A 312 17.20 27.15 -3.28
CA ASN A 312 17.63 28.50 -3.71
C ASN A 312 19.07 28.84 -3.32
N THR A 313 19.60 28.26 -2.24
CA THR A 313 20.92 28.61 -1.72
C THR A 313 21.95 27.55 -2.13
N PRO A 314 23.05 27.94 -2.80
CA PRO A 314 24.17 27.04 -3.03
C PRO A 314 24.72 26.57 -1.68
N THR A 315 24.75 25.25 -1.49
CA THR A 315 25.33 24.63 -0.29
C THR A 315 26.72 24.08 -0.61
N ASN A 316 27.56 23.93 0.42
CA ASN A 316 28.90 23.38 0.27
C ASN A 316 28.79 21.95 -0.30
N LYS A 317 29.44 21.71 -1.46
CA LYS A 317 29.32 20.44 -2.21
C LYS A 317 29.77 19.22 -1.40
N SER A 318 30.66 19.41 -0.43
CA SER A 318 31.16 18.34 0.44
C SER A 318 30.21 17.97 1.58
N GLU A 319 29.23 18.83 1.87
CA GLU A 319 28.35 18.72 3.04
C GLU A 319 26.87 18.56 2.66
N SER A 320 26.51 18.87 1.42
CA SER A 320 25.13 18.85 0.94
C SER A 320 24.95 18.06 -0.35
N ALA A 321 23.95 17.20 -0.36
CA ALA A 321 23.49 16.49 -1.54
C ALA A 321 22.61 17.38 -2.46
N GLU A 322 22.19 18.57 -2.02
CA GLU A 322 21.19 19.37 -2.75
C GLU A 322 21.78 20.08 -3.97
N PHE A 323 21.05 20.07 -5.07
CA PHE A 323 21.27 20.93 -6.24
C PHE A 323 20.28 22.10 -6.22
N THR A 324 20.69 23.27 -6.69
CA THR A 324 19.74 24.39 -6.80
C THR A 324 18.89 24.24 -8.05
N ILE A 325 17.69 24.81 -8.05
CA ILE A 325 16.81 24.80 -9.24
C ILE A 325 17.51 25.47 -10.42
N ASP A 326 18.22 26.58 -10.19
CA ASP A 326 18.95 27.28 -11.26
C ASP A 326 20.11 26.42 -11.82
N GLU A 327 20.82 25.67 -10.98
CA GLU A 327 21.85 24.71 -11.42
C GLU A 327 21.23 23.66 -12.36
N VAL A 328 20.09 23.07 -11.99
CA VAL A 328 19.42 22.05 -12.81
C VAL A 328 18.84 22.62 -14.10
N LEU A 329 18.15 23.77 -14.05
CA LEU A 329 17.57 24.40 -15.24
C LEU A 329 18.65 24.85 -16.23
N SER A 330 19.86 25.21 -15.75
CA SER A 330 20.99 25.59 -16.61
C SER A 330 21.55 24.43 -17.45
N LEU A 331 21.29 23.18 -17.07
CA LEU A 331 21.71 22.00 -17.85
C LEU A 331 20.97 21.90 -19.18
N LYS A 332 19.73 22.40 -19.26
CA LYS A 332 18.88 22.37 -20.45
C LYS A 332 18.07 23.68 -20.62
N PRO A 333 18.74 24.80 -20.93
CA PRO A 333 18.09 26.11 -20.96
C PRO A 333 16.93 26.13 -21.97
N GLY A 334 15.73 26.45 -21.48
CA GLY A 334 14.52 26.57 -22.31
C GLY A 334 13.86 25.25 -22.74
N GLU A 335 14.42 24.09 -22.37
CA GLU A 335 13.86 22.79 -22.76
C GLU A 335 12.86 22.23 -21.72
N ILE A 336 13.02 22.60 -20.44
CA ILE A 336 12.20 22.10 -19.32
C ILE A 336 10.96 22.97 -19.17
N ARG A 337 9.77 22.44 -19.47
CA ARG A 337 8.50 23.20 -19.45
C ARG A 337 7.41 22.52 -18.63
N ILE A 338 7.39 21.20 -18.64
CA ILE A 338 6.43 20.39 -17.88
C ILE A 338 7.13 19.26 -17.12
N GLY A 339 6.65 18.98 -15.92
CA GLY A 339 7.24 17.95 -15.08
C GLY A 339 6.34 17.41 -13.99
N LEU A 340 6.89 16.47 -13.24
CA LEU A 340 6.25 15.80 -12.11
C LEU A 340 7.15 15.92 -10.88
N ASP A 341 6.58 16.29 -9.74
CA ASP A 341 7.21 16.17 -8.42
C ASP A 341 6.52 15.04 -7.66
N PHE A 342 7.19 13.90 -7.49
CA PHE A 342 6.69 12.74 -6.77
C PHE A 342 7.27 12.72 -5.35
N SER A 343 6.72 13.57 -4.49
CA SER A 343 7.29 13.82 -3.16
C SER A 343 6.19 14.16 -2.15
N PRO A 344 6.32 13.78 -0.87
CA PRO A 344 5.37 14.12 0.19
C PRO A 344 5.52 15.59 0.59
N THR A 345 5.09 16.50 -0.28
CA THR A 345 5.24 17.95 -0.10
C THR A 345 3.92 18.70 -0.26
N THR A 346 3.92 19.97 0.10
CA THR A 346 2.81 20.90 -0.13
C THR A 346 2.95 21.66 -1.46
N GLY A 347 3.82 21.21 -2.37
CA GLY A 347 4.03 21.82 -3.68
C GLY A 347 5.07 22.93 -3.72
N THR A 348 6.01 22.99 -2.78
CA THR A 348 7.05 24.06 -2.75
C THR A 348 7.95 24.01 -3.97
N PHE A 349 8.39 22.82 -4.39
CA PHE A 349 9.14 22.66 -5.63
C PHE A 349 8.34 23.17 -6.84
N ALA A 350 7.07 22.76 -6.95
CA ALA A 350 6.17 23.22 -8.01
C ALA A 350 5.95 24.75 -8.01
N ALA A 351 5.90 25.39 -6.83
CA ALA A 351 5.80 26.83 -6.72
C ALA A 351 7.03 27.55 -7.29
N ILE A 352 8.24 27.12 -6.92
CA ILE A 352 9.48 27.73 -7.42
C ILE A 352 9.61 27.51 -8.93
N MET A 353 9.33 26.28 -9.40
CA MET A 353 9.35 25.95 -10.83
C MET A 353 8.35 26.80 -11.62
N ARG A 354 7.18 27.12 -11.04
CA ARG A 354 6.19 28.00 -11.65
C ARG A 354 6.69 29.44 -11.80
N GLU A 355 7.43 29.97 -10.84
CA GLU A 355 8.09 31.29 -10.98
C GLU A 355 9.10 31.32 -12.13
N LYS A 356 9.63 30.15 -12.51
CA LYS A 356 10.50 29.94 -13.67
C LYS A 356 9.72 29.53 -14.93
N ASN A 357 8.40 29.70 -14.94
CA ASN A 357 7.48 29.33 -16.03
C ASN A 357 7.44 27.83 -16.38
N VAL A 358 7.75 26.95 -15.42
CA VAL A 358 7.63 25.49 -15.56
C VAL A 358 6.38 25.01 -14.83
N THR A 359 5.57 24.18 -15.50
CA THR A 359 4.38 23.58 -14.89
C THR A 359 4.71 22.22 -14.30
N ILE A 360 4.51 22.08 -13.00
CA ILE A 360 4.75 20.82 -12.28
C ILE A 360 3.43 20.27 -11.74
N ALA A 361 3.15 18.99 -12.01
CA ALA A 361 2.17 18.22 -11.27
C ALA A 361 2.84 17.68 -9.98
N SER A 362 2.24 17.91 -8.81
CA SER A 362 2.74 17.42 -7.53
C SER A 362 1.96 16.17 -7.10
N SER A 363 2.62 15.02 -7.15
CA SER A 363 2.08 13.72 -6.76
C SER A 363 2.33 13.43 -5.29
N THR A 364 1.26 13.31 -4.50
CA THR A 364 1.35 12.93 -3.08
C THR A 364 0.01 12.41 -2.55
N LEU A 365 0.06 11.61 -1.49
CA LEU A 365 -1.11 11.29 -0.67
C LEU A 365 -1.27 12.28 0.50
N ASN A 366 -2.42 12.24 1.16
CA ASN A 366 -2.74 13.03 2.34
C ASN A 366 -2.34 12.26 3.59
N LEU A 367 -1.02 12.05 3.75
CA LEU A 367 -0.38 11.19 4.75
C LEU A 367 -0.54 11.70 6.19
N GLY A 368 -1.76 11.87 6.69
CA GLY A 368 -2.06 12.44 8.02
C GLY A 368 -2.14 13.97 8.04
N ALA A 369 -1.96 14.63 6.90
CA ALA A 369 -2.07 16.08 6.73
C ALA A 369 -2.66 16.44 5.34
N PRO A 370 -3.22 17.65 5.17
CA PRO A 370 -3.94 18.07 3.96
C PRO A 370 -3.01 18.48 2.81
N PHE A 371 -2.10 17.62 2.37
CA PHE A 371 -1.11 17.96 1.34
C PHE A 371 -1.75 18.41 0.03
N ASN A 372 -2.70 17.63 -0.51
CA ASN A 372 -3.32 17.89 -1.81
C ASN A 372 -4.23 19.12 -1.79
N GLU A 373 -4.95 19.34 -0.70
CA GLU A 373 -5.76 20.54 -0.47
C GLU A 373 -4.87 21.78 -0.46
N VAL A 374 -3.72 21.72 0.24
CA VAL A 374 -2.77 22.83 0.27
C VAL A 374 -2.15 23.09 -1.10
N ILE A 375 -1.74 22.06 -1.84
CA ILE A 375 -1.25 22.21 -3.22
C ILE A 375 -2.31 22.93 -4.08
N ALA A 376 -3.57 22.47 -4.05
CA ALA A 376 -4.66 23.08 -4.81
C ALA A 376 -4.92 24.54 -4.40
N LEU A 377 -4.94 24.84 -3.09
CA LEU A 377 -5.18 26.19 -2.57
C LEU A 377 -4.06 27.18 -2.90
N ARG A 378 -2.85 26.68 -3.19
CA ARG A 378 -1.73 27.48 -3.71
C ARG A 378 -1.86 27.76 -5.21
N GLY A 379 -2.84 27.18 -5.90
CA GLY A 379 -3.00 27.29 -7.36
C GLY A 379 -2.06 26.36 -8.14
N LEU A 380 -1.59 25.29 -7.49
CA LEU A 380 -0.74 24.26 -8.06
C LEU A 380 -1.55 23.01 -8.41
N LEU A 381 -0.98 22.09 -9.18
CA LEU A 381 -1.66 20.90 -9.69
C LEU A 381 -1.36 19.67 -8.81
N PRO A 382 -2.27 19.24 -7.91
CA PRO A 382 -2.10 18.00 -7.18
C PRO A 382 -2.45 16.79 -8.05
N LEU A 383 -1.70 15.70 -7.88
CA LEU A 383 -2.04 14.38 -8.39
C LEU A 383 -2.15 13.41 -7.21
N TYR A 384 -3.38 13.00 -6.90
CA TYR A 384 -3.65 12.08 -5.79
C TYR A 384 -3.43 10.63 -6.24
N THR A 385 -2.18 10.17 -6.20
CA THR A 385 -1.78 8.83 -6.65
C THR A 385 -0.86 8.15 -5.63
N SER A 386 -0.96 6.83 -5.55
CA SER A 386 -0.06 5.98 -4.78
C SER A 386 1.23 5.71 -5.57
N ILE A 387 2.30 5.33 -4.88
CA ILE A 387 3.55 4.85 -5.51
C ILE A 387 3.37 3.51 -6.23
N GLY A 388 2.36 2.73 -5.85
CA GLY A 388 2.02 1.48 -6.52
C GLY A 388 1.13 1.67 -7.76
N SER A 389 0.67 2.90 -8.03
CA SER A 389 -0.18 3.21 -9.17
C SER A 389 0.68 3.59 -10.38
N ARG A 390 0.28 3.11 -11.55
CA ARG A 390 0.84 3.58 -12.83
C ARG A 390 0.46 5.04 -13.03
N LEU A 391 1.43 5.87 -13.36
CA LEU A 391 1.25 7.30 -13.59
C LEU A 391 0.26 7.56 -14.74
N PRO A 392 -0.75 8.42 -14.54
CA PRO A 392 -1.78 8.72 -15.53
C PRO A 392 -1.31 9.73 -16.59
N PHE A 393 -0.06 9.60 -17.05
CA PHE A 393 0.49 10.36 -18.16
C PHE A 393 0.65 9.44 -19.37
N PHE A 394 0.51 10.02 -20.56
CA PHE A 394 0.91 9.36 -21.80
C PHE A 394 2.43 9.16 -21.82
N ASP A 395 2.90 8.23 -22.65
CA ASP A 395 4.33 7.93 -22.75
C ASP A 395 5.08 9.15 -23.34
N ASN A 396 6.30 9.40 -22.86
CA ASN A 396 7.12 10.54 -23.27
C ASN A 396 6.40 11.91 -23.16
N THR A 397 5.74 12.15 -22.04
CA THR A 397 5.02 13.41 -21.77
C THR A 397 5.91 14.47 -21.13
N LEU A 398 6.71 14.11 -20.12
CA LEU A 398 7.35 15.06 -19.20
C LEU A 398 8.78 15.39 -19.60
N ASP A 399 9.20 16.63 -19.34
CA ASP A 399 10.58 17.08 -19.56
C ASP A 399 11.45 16.83 -18.32
N ILE A 400 10.85 16.79 -17.12
CA ILE A 400 11.52 16.49 -15.85
C ILE A 400 10.65 15.69 -14.87
N ILE A 401 11.26 14.77 -14.14
CA ILE A 401 10.67 14.14 -12.94
C ILE A 401 11.58 14.44 -11.75
N HIS A 402 11.00 14.92 -10.67
CA HIS A 402 11.68 15.23 -9.42
C HIS A 402 11.12 14.36 -8.29
N SER A 403 11.97 13.91 -7.38
CA SER A 403 11.57 13.28 -6.12
C SER A 403 12.54 13.65 -5.01
N THR A 404 12.03 14.10 -3.88
CA THR A 404 12.82 14.47 -2.70
C THR A 404 12.31 13.80 -1.43
N LEU A 405 13.22 13.22 -0.64
CA LEU A 405 12.95 12.63 0.69
C LEU A 405 11.78 11.60 0.74
N PHE A 406 11.43 11.02 -0.41
CA PHE A 406 10.32 10.08 -0.56
C PHE A 406 10.80 8.65 -0.75
N LEU A 407 11.59 8.43 -1.80
CA LEU A 407 12.32 7.20 -2.04
C LEU A 407 13.53 7.21 -1.10
N ASP A 408 13.53 6.31 -0.13
CA ASP A 408 14.63 6.10 0.82
C ASP A 408 14.74 4.60 1.14
N GLY A 409 15.60 4.22 2.08
CA GLY A 409 15.92 2.84 2.41
C GLY A 409 14.74 1.92 2.76
N TRP A 410 13.51 2.44 2.94
CA TRP A 410 12.31 1.61 3.09
C TRP A 410 11.90 0.88 1.80
N ILE A 411 12.26 1.39 0.61
CA ILE A 411 11.74 0.86 -0.66
C ILE A 411 12.51 -0.38 -1.12
N GLY A 412 11.81 -1.51 -1.29
CA GLY A 412 12.42 -2.71 -1.86
C GLY A 412 12.83 -2.53 -3.33
N ALA A 413 13.87 -3.23 -3.76
CA ALA A 413 14.44 -3.10 -5.11
C ALA A 413 13.40 -3.35 -6.23
N GLU A 414 12.54 -4.36 -6.09
CA GLU A 414 11.50 -4.67 -7.08
C GLU A 414 10.49 -3.52 -7.23
N LEU A 415 10.01 -2.97 -6.12
CA LEU A 415 9.10 -1.81 -6.16
C LEU A 415 9.80 -0.58 -6.75
N LEU A 416 11.07 -0.35 -6.40
CA LEU A 416 11.85 0.73 -6.99
C LEU A 416 11.96 0.56 -8.51
N GLN A 417 12.20 -0.66 -9.01
CA GLN A 417 12.23 -0.91 -10.46
C GLN A 417 10.90 -0.54 -11.11
N PHE A 418 9.76 -0.98 -10.59
CA PHE A 418 8.44 -0.59 -11.14
C PHE A 418 8.27 0.93 -11.22
N VAL A 419 8.69 1.65 -10.17
CA VAL A 419 8.66 3.12 -10.13
C VAL A 419 9.57 3.72 -11.20
N LEU A 420 10.82 3.26 -11.28
CA LEU A 420 11.81 3.79 -12.23
C LEU A 420 11.42 3.53 -13.69
N PHE A 421 10.86 2.35 -13.99
CA PHE A 421 10.38 2.05 -15.35
C PHE A 421 9.14 2.86 -15.73
N ASP A 422 8.23 3.12 -14.78
CA ASP A 422 7.07 3.97 -15.06
C ASP A 422 7.46 5.45 -15.20
N TRP A 423 8.46 5.90 -14.44
CA TRP A 423 9.07 7.22 -14.60
C TRP A 423 9.81 7.35 -15.94
N ASP A 424 10.59 6.35 -16.33
CA ASP A 424 11.21 6.28 -17.65
C ASP A 424 10.16 6.39 -18.75
N ARG A 425 9.07 5.62 -18.67
CA ARG A 425 7.98 5.65 -19.65
C ARG A 425 7.42 7.05 -19.88
N VAL A 426 7.13 7.80 -18.81
CA VAL A 426 6.51 9.13 -18.94
C VAL A 426 7.51 10.25 -19.23
N LEU A 427 8.80 10.03 -18.96
CA LEU A 427 9.86 11.00 -19.26
C LEU A 427 10.22 10.96 -20.75
N ARG A 428 10.34 12.13 -21.38
CA ARG A 428 10.74 12.26 -22.79
C ARG A 428 12.19 11.82 -23.03
N PRO A 429 12.55 11.40 -24.26
CA PRO A 429 13.95 11.27 -24.64
C PRO A 429 14.69 12.59 -24.32
N LYS A 430 15.88 12.49 -23.72
CA LYS A 430 16.66 13.63 -23.20
C LYS A 430 16.02 14.38 -22.01
N GLY A 431 14.89 13.93 -21.49
CA GLY A 431 14.31 14.47 -20.26
C GLY A 431 15.19 14.18 -19.03
N LEU A 432 14.95 14.91 -17.94
CA LEU A 432 15.73 14.80 -16.72
C LEU A 432 15.00 14.01 -15.63
N LEU A 433 15.69 13.04 -15.04
CA LEU A 433 15.32 12.45 -13.76
C LEU A 433 16.17 13.09 -12.67
N TRP A 434 15.54 13.84 -11.77
CA TRP A 434 16.16 14.48 -10.62
C TRP A 434 15.77 13.75 -9.34
N ILE A 435 16.71 12.99 -8.80
CA ILE A 435 16.62 12.38 -7.47
C ILE A 435 17.32 13.31 -6.49
N ASP A 436 16.58 13.78 -5.49
CA ASP A 436 17.10 14.70 -4.48
C ASP A 436 17.03 14.06 -3.09
N ARG A 437 18.18 13.92 -2.43
CA ARG A 437 18.30 13.43 -1.05
C ARG A 437 17.59 12.08 -0.83
N PHE A 438 17.72 11.15 -1.77
CA PHE A 438 17.50 9.74 -1.48
C PHE A 438 18.44 9.34 -0.35
N PHE A 439 18.00 8.56 0.64
CA PHE A 439 18.90 8.13 1.71
C PHE A 439 18.65 6.69 2.12
N CYS A 440 19.70 6.01 2.54
CA CYS A 440 19.62 4.66 3.11
C CYS A 440 20.86 4.40 3.95
N HIS A 441 20.91 3.25 4.62
CA HIS A 441 22.13 2.79 5.29
C HIS A 441 23.26 2.64 4.27
N LYS A 442 24.49 2.90 4.72
CA LYS A 442 25.70 2.85 3.90
C LYS A 442 25.90 1.49 3.21
N GLU A 443 25.52 0.41 3.88
CA GLU A 443 25.61 -0.96 3.36
C GLU A 443 24.69 -1.20 2.15
N ASP A 444 23.52 -0.58 2.14
CA ASP A 444 22.53 -0.73 1.06
C ASP A 444 22.75 0.27 -0.09
N MET A 445 23.50 1.35 0.12
CA MET A 445 23.64 2.43 -0.87
C MET A 445 24.09 1.89 -2.23
N LYS A 446 25.03 0.93 -2.26
CA LYS A 446 25.49 0.34 -3.51
C LYS A 446 24.35 -0.31 -4.31
N LEU A 447 23.45 -1.04 -3.64
CA LEU A 447 22.29 -1.68 -4.27
C LEU A 447 21.44 -0.64 -5.01
N TYR A 448 21.05 0.43 -4.31
CA TYR A 448 20.22 1.49 -4.89
C TYR A 448 20.91 2.22 -6.04
N LEU A 449 22.19 2.59 -5.89
CA LEU A 449 22.95 3.24 -6.96
C LEU A 449 23.05 2.36 -8.21
N ASP A 450 23.17 1.04 -8.04
CA ASP A 450 23.20 0.12 -9.16
C ASP A 450 21.85 0.04 -9.88
N GLU A 451 20.72 0.10 -9.16
CA GLU A 451 19.38 0.21 -9.78
C GLU A 451 19.21 1.49 -10.62
N PHE A 452 19.69 2.65 -10.13
CA PHE A 452 19.66 3.88 -10.94
C PHE A 452 20.56 3.79 -12.18
N LYS A 453 21.73 3.13 -12.08
CA LYS A 453 22.63 2.92 -13.23
C LYS A 453 22.03 1.98 -14.27
N ARG A 454 21.22 0.99 -13.88
CA ARG A 454 20.57 0.04 -14.81
C ARG A 454 19.68 0.73 -15.85
N LEU A 455 19.17 1.93 -15.56
CA LEU A 455 18.42 2.73 -16.52
C LEU A 455 19.24 3.16 -17.75
N GLY A 456 20.58 3.15 -17.64
CA GLY A 456 21.46 3.62 -18.73
C GLY A 456 21.36 5.13 -18.96
N TYR A 457 20.90 5.89 -17.96
CA TYR A 457 20.84 7.34 -18.04
C TYR A 457 22.23 7.95 -17.90
N LYS A 458 22.46 9.07 -18.59
CA LYS A 458 23.72 9.80 -18.49
C LYS A 458 23.69 10.67 -17.22
N PRO A 459 24.61 10.49 -16.26
CA PRO A 459 24.69 11.38 -15.11
C PRO A 459 25.19 12.76 -15.52
N LEU A 460 24.41 13.81 -15.25
CA LEU A 460 24.80 15.21 -15.43
C LEU A 460 25.31 15.80 -14.12
N LEU A 461 24.63 15.49 -13.02
CA LEU A 461 25.05 15.82 -11.66
C LEU A 461 24.91 14.58 -10.79
N TRP A 462 25.85 14.38 -9.86
CA TRP A 462 25.88 13.19 -9.00
C TRP A 462 26.62 13.50 -7.69
N ARG A 463 25.95 13.30 -6.55
CA ARG A 463 26.55 13.50 -5.22
C ARG A 463 26.11 12.38 -4.28
N VAL A 464 27.07 11.84 -3.53
CA VAL A 464 26.84 10.94 -2.39
C VAL A 464 27.58 11.54 -1.21
N VAL A 465 26.87 11.88 -0.14
CA VAL A 465 27.44 12.53 1.04
C VAL A 465 26.95 11.86 2.32
N PRO A 466 27.73 11.87 3.41
CA PRO A 466 27.26 11.38 4.71
C PRO A 466 26.03 12.16 5.19
N LYS A 467 25.07 11.44 5.77
CA LYS A 467 23.91 12.04 6.43
C LYS A 467 24.27 12.27 7.91
N THR A 468 24.45 13.53 8.29
CA THR A 468 25.05 13.95 9.58
C THR A 468 24.04 14.29 10.68
N ASP A 469 22.74 14.20 10.41
CA ASP A 469 21.66 14.48 11.37
C ASP A 469 21.40 13.33 12.36
N LYS A 470 21.93 12.12 12.09
CA LYS A 470 21.83 10.91 12.93
C LYS A 470 23.21 10.26 13.09
N LEU A 471 23.26 9.06 13.70
CA LEU A 471 24.44 8.27 14.13
C LEU A 471 25.51 7.97 13.04
N GLY A 472 25.46 8.62 11.87
CA GLY A 472 26.53 8.64 10.87
C GLY A 472 26.60 7.39 9.99
N ASP A 473 25.57 6.55 10.00
CA ASP A 473 25.49 5.28 9.27
C ASP A 473 24.68 5.36 7.97
N GLU A 474 23.98 6.47 7.75
CA GLU A 474 23.20 6.74 6.55
C GLU A 474 24.00 7.62 5.56
N LEU A 475 23.69 7.46 4.26
CA LEU A 475 24.21 8.30 3.19
C LEU A 475 23.06 8.98 2.46
N PHE A 476 23.24 10.24 2.05
CA PHE A 476 22.41 10.88 1.05
C PHE A 476 22.96 10.64 -0.35
N PHE A 477 22.06 10.44 -1.30
CA PHE A 477 22.30 10.38 -2.73
C PHE A 477 21.40 11.39 -3.44
N SER A 478 22.00 12.22 -4.29
CA SER A 478 21.29 13.06 -5.24
C SER A 478 21.92 12.95 -6.61
N ALA A 479 21.08 12.94 -7.65
CA ALA A 479 21.55 12.97 -9.02
C ALA A 479 20.55 13.69 -9.94
N VAL A 480 21.11 14.27 -11.01
CA VAL A 480 20.35 14.67 -12.19
C VAL A 480 20.84 13.83 -13.35
N LEU A 481 19.93 13.01 -13.88
CA LEU A 481 20.19 11.97 -14.86
C LEU A 481 19.43 12.29 -16.14
N GLU A 482 20.08 12.22 -17.29
CA GLU A 482 19.47 12.45 -18.60
C GLU A 482 19.07 11.12 -19.27
N LYS A 483 17.80 11.01 -19.66
CA LYS A 483 17.27 9.84 -20.37
C LYS A 483 17.91 9.71 -21.76
N PRO A 484 18.45 8.54 -22.15
CA PRO A 484 18.98 8.33 -23.49
C PRO A 484 17.85 8.27 -24.52
N ILE A 485 18.20 8.44 -25.80
CA ILE A 485 17.29 8.08 -26.89
C ILE A 485 17.36 6.55 -27.04
N ARG A 486 16.22 5.88 -26.97
CA ARG A 486 16.08 4.45 -27.27
C ARG A 486 15.24 4.32 -28.55
N GLY A 487 15.72 3.51 -29.49
CA GLY A 487 15.10 3.26 -30.79
C GLY A 487 14.28 1.99 -30.79
#